data_AF-A0A7X2BRC4-F1
#
_entry.id   AF-A0A7X2BRC4-F1
#
_cell.length_a   1.000
_cell.length_b   1.000
_cell.length_c   1.000
_cell.angle_alpha   90.00
_cell.angle_beta   90.00
_cell.angle_gamma   90.00
#
_symmetry.space_group_name_H-M   'P 1'
#
loop_
_entity.id
_entity.type
_entity.pdbx_description
1 polymer ?
#
loop_
_entity_poly.entity_id
_entity_poly.type
_entity_poly.pdbx_seq_one_letter_code
_entity_poly.pdbx_strand_id
1 'polypeptide(L)'
;MKLKPQQINQFLENLKFSVVSHTDKICIWRYKNGEYLIVNVKNISGKSALVIDPGLAARVSDLQSVNGVSVGSEYIHHSNMTVFPKRLNQGGELIHYGIPVSLESENSLIGLLKILYPSLTDELVGAVRLSFAGEVSASESQRVTHSELLAWLEQRTGQVLTWEQLQNAPSTVAISAKGIYKPKESDYALSISQRLDSPYSDQMPVYQENGSWHYTYAQEESPRGSSTKLFTNQGLYRCKEDGVPVAVLVQLTKKPQVTTYRVLGLAKVISWEKGWRRQKLSATPDLSGTVLPLCLIPNSA
;
A
#
# COMPACT_ATOMS: atom_id res chain seq x y z
N MET A 1 4.89 1.32 7.01
CA MET A 1 4.66 2.69 6.46
C MET A 1 3.90 3.46 7.54
N LYS A 2 4.08 4.78 7.71
CA LYS A 2 3.33 5.52 8.75
C LYS A 2 2.06 6.13 8.16
N LEU A 3 0.98 6.12 8.94
CA LEU A 3 -0.27 6.81 8.61
C LEU A 3 -0.01 8.30 8.45
N LYS A 4 -0.46 8.84 7.32
CA LYS A 4 -0.30 10.27 7.01
C LYS A 4 -1.43 11.09 7.65
N PRO A 5 -1.21 12.40 7.88
CA PRO A 5 -2.21 13.30 8.45
C PRO A 5 -3.57 13.25 7.73
N GLN A 6 -3.58 13.19 6.40
CA GLN A 6 -4.82 13.11 5.62
C GLN A 6 -5.64 11.85 5.93
N GLN A 7 -4.96 10.70 6.05
CA GLN A 7 -5.61 9.42 6.35
C GLN A 7 -6.19 9.43 7.77
N ILE A 8 -5.44 9.98 8.73
CA ILE A 8 -5.90 10.11 10.12
C ILE A 8 -7.13 11.02 10.19
N ASN A 9 -7.10 12.19 9.53
CA ASN A 9 -8.24 13.11 9.49
C ASN A 9 -9.49 12.46 8.90
N GLN A 10 -9.35 11.77 7.75
CA GLN A 10 -10.48 11.07 7.12
C GLN A 10 -11.08 10.01 8.04
N PHE A 11 -10.23 9.28 8.75
CA PHE A 11 -10.66 8.24 9.67
C PHE A 11 -11.43 8.81 10.87
N LEU A 12 -10.94 9.90 11.46
CA LEU A 12 -11.60 10.58 12.57
C LEU A 12 -12.96 11.16 12.16
N GLU A 13 -13.07 11.73 10.96
CA GLU A 13 -14.34 12.21 10.40
C GLU A 13 -15.37 11.07 10.26
N ASN A 14 -14.93 9.92 9.73
CA ASN A 14 -15.78 8.73 9.61
C ASN A 14 -16.28 8.22 10.97
N LEU A 15 -15.46 8.39 12.02
CA LEU A 15 -15.80 8.08 13.41
C LEU A 15 -16.59 9.17 14.13
N LYS A 16 -17.14 10.15 13.40
CA LYS A 16 -17.96 11.22 13.95
C LYS A 16 -17.23 12.07 14.99
N PHE A 17 -15.90 12.12 14.95
CA PHE A 17 -15.18 13.17 15.66
C PHE A 17 -15.57 14.50 15.02
N SER A 18 -15.80 15.49 15.86
CA SER A 18 -16.09 16.85 15.42
C SER A 18 -14.80 17.63 15.29
N VAL A 19 -14.65 18.36 14.19
CA VAL A 19 -13.57 19.34 14.03
C VAL A 19 -13.87 20.54 14.91
N VAL A 20 -12.96 20.82 15.85
CA VAL A 20 -13.04 21.98 16.75
C VAL A 20 -12.36 23.18 16.12
N SER A 21 -11.23 22.95 15.45
CA SER A 21 -10.48 23.97 14.73
C SER A 21 -9.63 23.33 13.65
N HIS A 22 -9.48 24.01 12.51
CA HIS A 22 -8.63 23.56 11.42
C HIS A 22 -7.82 24.74 10.90
N THR A 23 -6.51 24.54 10.80
CA THR A 23 -5.53 25.48 10.23
C THR A 23 -4.68 24.74 9.21
N ASP A 24 -3.86 25.47 8.45
CA ASP A 24 -2.90 24.86 7.54
C ASP A 24 -1.80 24.03 8.24
N LYS A 25 -1.69 24.16 9.58
CA LYS A 25 -0.69 23.48 10.42
C LYS A 25 -1.25 22.27 11.16
N ILE A 26 -2.43 22.43 11.75
CA ILE A 26 -3.04 21.41 12.61
C ILE A 26 -4.55 21.33 12.40
N CYS A 27 -5.11 20.15 12.67
CA CYS A 27 -6.54 19.92 12.82
C CYS A 27 -6.83 19.41 14.23
N ILE A 28 -7.73 20.06 14.95
CA ILE A 28 -8.13 19.73 16.32
C ILE A 28 -9.47 19.00 16.25
N TRP A 29 -9.49 17.80 16.81
CA TRP A 29 -10.63 16.90 16.82
C TRP A 29 -11.10 16.65 18.24
N ARG A 30 -12.41 16.45 18.40
CA ARG A 30 -13.02 16.04 19.65
C ARG A 30 -14.07 14.97 19.41
N TYR A 31 -14.09 13.95 20.25
CA TYR A 31 -15.15 12.95 20.24
C TYR A 31 -16.15 13.24 21.36
N LYS A 32 -17.40 13.56 20.98
CA LYS A 32 -18.47 13.95 21.91
C LYS A 32 -17.96 15.01 22.91
N ASN A 33 -18.09 14.75 24.20
CA ASN A 33 -17.58 15.61 25.28
C ASN A 33 -16.20 15.18 25.81
N GLY A 34 -15.53 14.24 25.17
CA GLY A 34 -14.24 13.72 25.60
C GLY A 34 -13.05 14.65 25.31
N GLU A 35 -11.85 14.11 25.55
CA GLU A 35 -10.58 14.79 25.35
C GLU A 35 -10.27 15.08 23.87
N TYR A 36 -9.36 16.03 23.64
CA TYR A 36 -8.98 16.46 22.30
C TYR A 36 -7.87 15.60 21.69
N LEU A 37 -7.90 15.48 20.36
CA LEU A 37 -6.80 14.99 19.54
C LEU A 37 -6.36 16.08 18.58
N ILE A 38 -5.07 16.12 18.28
CA ILE A 38 -4.53 17.04 17.29
C ILE A 38 -3.81 16.26 16.21
N VAL A 39 -4.17 16.51 14.96
CA VAL A 39 -3.46 15.98 13.80
C VAL A 39 -2.56 17.09 13.25
N ASN A 40 -1.26 16.84 13.18
CA ASN A 40 -0.27 17.74 12.59
C ASN A 40 -0.25 17.59 11.07
N VAL A 41 -0.97 18.49 10.38
CA VAL A 41 -1.21 18.45 8.93
C VAL A 41 0.09 18.60 8.12
N LYS A 42 1.07 19.35 8.63
CA LYS A 42 2.36 19.55 7.92
C LYS A 42 3.25 18.32 7.94
N ASN A 43 2.98 17.36 8.82
CA ASN A 43 3.85 16.20 8.98
C ASN A 43 3.53 15.07 7.99
N ILE A 44 3.78 15.33 6.70
CA ILE A 44 3.48 14.42 5.59
C ILE A 44 4.21 13.07 5.67
N SER A 45 5.24 12.96 6.51
CA SER A 45 5.97 11.71 6.77
C SER A 45 5.17 10.71 7.59
N GLY A 46 4.13 11.16 8.31
CA GLY A 46 3.37 10.36 9.27
C GLY A 46 4.07 10.12 10.62
N LYS A 47 5.34 10.50 10.77
CA LYS A 47 6.07 10.41 12.04
C LYS A 47 5.55 11.47 13.00
N SER A 48 4.95 11.09 14.13
CA SER A 48 4.38 12.04 15.09
C SER A 48 3.28 12.93 14.48
N ALA A 49 2.52 12.37 13.54
CA ALA A 49 1.42 13.07 12.88
C ALA A 49 0.19 13.23 13.79
N LEU A 50 0.04 12.39 14.81
CA LEU A 50 -0.97 12.53 15.84
C LEU A 50 -0.34 13.07 17.13
N VAL A 51 -1.05 13.94 17.82
CA VAL A 51 -0.66 14.46 19.13
C VAL A 51 -1.86 14.29 20.07
N ILE A 52 -1.60 13.63 21.20
CA ILE A 52 -2.62 13.34 22.22
C ILE A 52 -2.47 14.28 23.41
N ASP A 53 -3.58 14.51 24.11
CA ASP A 53 -3.59 15.32 25.33
C ASP A 53 -2.71 14.67 26.44
N PRO A 54 -1.80 15.41 27.07
CA PRO A 54 -1.03 14.93 28.23
C PRO A 54 -1.88 14.48 29.42
N GLY A 55 -3.12 14.95 29.58
CA GLY A 55 -4.06 14.45 30.60
C GLY A 55 -4.36 12.96 30.45
N LEU A 56 -4.15 12.40 29.25
CA LEU A 56 -4.26 10.97 28.96
C LEU A 56 -2.95 10.20 29.24
N ALA A 57 -1.94 10.85 29.83
CA ALA A 57 -0.62 10.27 30.10
C ALA A 57 -0.69 8.98 30.93
N ALA A 58 -1.63 8.86 31.87
CA ALA A 58 -1.82 7.66 32.68
C ALA A 58 -2.10 6.40 31.83
N ARG A 59 -2.69 6.58 30.64
CA ARG A 59 -3.00 5.50 29.69
C ARG A 59 -1.90 5.26 28.65
N VAL A 60 -0.82 6.05 28.66
CA VAL A 60 0.27 5.97 27.67
C VAL A 60 1.02 4.65 27.73
N SER A 61 1.15 4.06 28.92
CA SER A 61 1.71 2.72 29.09
C SER A 61 0.91 1.69 28.28
N ASP A 62 -0.41 1.82 28.30
CA ASP A 62 -1.31 0.95 27.54
C ASP A 62 -1.23 1.24 26.04
N LEU A 63 -0.97 2.50 25.64
CA LEU A 63 -0.81 2.87 24.23
C LEU A 63 0.41 2.20 23.58
N GLN A 64 1.50 2.01 24.32
CA GLN A 64 2.69 1.30 23.81
C GLN A 64 2.45 -0.19 23.60
N SER A 65 1.44 -0.77 24.25
CA SER A 65 1.06 -2.17 24.04
C SER A 65 0.33 -2.41 22.72
N VAL A 66 -0.15 -1.35 22.06
CA VAL A 66 -0.86 -1.44 20.79
C VAL A 66 0.15 -1.62 19.65
N ASN A 67 0.02 -2.74 18.92
CA ASN A 67 0.87 -3.03 17.77
C ASN A 67 0.78 -1.90 16.71
N GLY A 68 1.94 -1.40 16.28
CA GLY A 68 2.05 -0.32 15.29
C GLY A 68 1.84 1.09 15.84
N VAL A 69 1.73 1.27 17.17
CA VAL A 69 1.75 2.59 17.82
C VAL A 69 3.17 2.87 18.33
N SER A 70 3.70 4.04 18.02
CA SER A 70 4.96 4.50 18.61
C SER A 70 4.77 5.87 19.24
N VAL A 71 4.85 5.92 20.57
CA VAL A 71 4.81 7.15 21.36
C VAL A 71 6.20 7.77 21.41
N GLY A 72 6.33 9.06 21.08
CA GLY A 72 7.61 9.75 21.18
C GLY A 72 8.03 10.00 22.62
N SER A 73 9.33 9.97 22.88
CA SER A 73 9.92 10.16 24.22
C SER A 73 9.86 11.60 24.72
N GLU A 74 9.63 12.57 23.83
CA GLU A 74 9.58 14.00 24.13
C GLU A 74 8.23 14.60 23.77
N TYR A 75 7.81 15.62 24.52
CA TYR A 75 6.62 16.39 24.22
C TYR A 75 6.84 17.31 23.02
N ILE A 76 5.83 17.44 22.16
CA ILE A 76 5.80 18.48 21.14
C ILE A 76 5.19 19.74 21.74
N HIS A 77 5.79 20.90 21.46
CA HIS A 77 5.31 22.20 21.89
C HIS A 77 4.91 23.04 20.68
N HIS A 78 3.69 23.58 20.68
CA HIS A 78 3.21 24.39 19.56
C HIS A 78 2.07 25.31 20.01
N SER A 79 2.16 26.61 19.70
CA SER A 79 1.18 27.63 20.13
C SER A 79 -0.25 27.34 19.70
N ASN A 80 -0.43 26.76 18.51
CA ASN A 80 -1.76 26.41 17.98
C ASN A 80 -2.46 25.26 18.73
N MET A 81 -1.80 24.51 19.62
CA MET A 81 -2.43 23.41 20.38
C MET A 81 -3.23 23.95 21.57
N THR A 82 -4.08 24.96 21.33
CA THR A 82 -4.71 25.80 22.36
C THR A 82 -5.61 25.04 23.33
N VAL A 83 -6.06 23.85 22.94
CA VAL A 83 -6.89 22.95 23.75
C VAL A 83 -6.10 22.12 24.76
N PHE A 84 -4.78 22.03 24.61
CA PHE A 84 -3.92 21.26 25.52
C PHE A 84 -3.38 22.12 26.67
N PRO A 85 -2.93 21.53 27.78
CA PRO A 85 -2.28 22.28 28.85
C PRO A 85 -0.99 22.95 28.36
N LYS A 86 -0.55 24.00 29.08
CA LYS A 86 0.74 24.65 28.85
C LYS A 86 1.78 24.19 29.87
N ARG A 87 3.05 24.20 29.46
CA ARG A 87 4.20 23.98 30.34
C ARG A 87 5.37 24.87 29.91
N LEU A 88 6.36 25.01 30.79
CA LEU A 88 7.62 25.66 30.43
C LEU A 88 8.38 24.80 29.42
N ASN A 89 8.92 25.45 28.39
CA ASN A 89 9.73 24.82 27.35
C ASN A 89 10.94 25.70 27.02
N GLN A 90 12.14 25.30 27.47
CA GLN A 90 13.47 25.92 27.25
C GLN A 90 13.62 27.44 27.50
N GLY A 91 12.52 28.21 27.61
CA GLY A 91 12.44 29.61 27.98
C GLY A 91 11.39 29.86 29.06
N GLY A 92 11.12 31.14 29.37
CA GLY A 92 10.29 31.54 30.51
C GLY A 92 8.77 31.54 30.27
N GLU A 93 8.32 31.42 29.03
CA GLU A 93 6.90 31.45 28.66
C GLU A 93 6.28 30.04 28.61
N LEU A 94 5.03 29.94 29.03
CA LEU A 94 4.26 28.70 28.99
C LEU A 94 3.72 28.43 27.58
N ILE A 95 4.07 27.27 27.01
CA ILE A 95 3.64 26.86 25.66
C ILE A 95 2.81 25.57 25.76
N HIS A 96 1.76 25.48 24.95
CA HIS A 96 0.94 24.28 24.84
C HIS A 96 1.78 23.08 24.42
N TYR A 97 1.55 21.93 25.05
CA TYR A 97 2.31 20.72 24.80
C TYR A 97 1.43 19.49 24.67
N GLY A 98 1.91 18.49 23.94
CA GLY A 98 1.19 17.25 23.71
C GLY A 98 2.15 16.09 23.48
N ILE A 99 1.62 14.88 23.60
CA ILE A 99 2.42 13.65 23.43
C ILE A 99 2.34 13.23 21.97
N PRO A 100 3.48 13.18 21.25
CA PRO A 100 3.49 12.76 19.85
C PRO A 100 3.31 11.27 19.69
N VAL A 101 2.50 10.88 18.70
CA VAL A 101 2.24 9.49 18.35
C VAL A 101 2.43 9.28 16.85
N SER A 102 3.19 8.25 16.51
CA SER A 102 3.27 7.68 15.17
C SER A 102 2.40 6.44 15.09
N LEU A 103 1.72 6.27 13.97
CA LEU A 103 0.83 5.13 13.71
C LEU A 103 1.29 4.43 12.44
N GLU A 104 1.32 3.10 12.43
CA GLU A 104 1.74 2.31 11.26
C GLU A 104 0.58 1.90 10.36
N SER A 105 -0.64 1.89 10.88
CA SER A 105 -1.84 1.45 10.16
C SER A 105 -3.14 1.95 10.78
N GLU A 106 -4.25 1.86 10.06
CA GLU A 106 -5.59 2.17 10.61
C GLU A 106 -5.92 1.29 11.82
N ASN A 107 -5.48 0.03 11.84
CA ASN A 107 -5.63 -0.84 13.00
C ASN A 107 -4.90 -0.30 14.24
N SER A 108 -3.71 0.29 14.07
CA SER A 108 -3.01 0.94 15.18
C SER A 108 -3.75 2.20 15.67
N LEU A 109 -4.41 2.94 14.76
CA LEU A 109 -5.27 4.06 15.13
C LEU A 109 -6.50 3.58 15.90
N ILE A 110 -7.19 2.53 15.42
CA ILE A 110 -8.33 1.92 16.10
C ILE A 110 -7.95 1.45 17.51
N GLY A 111 -6.85 0.70 17.63
CA GLY A 111 -6.37 0.20 18.92
C GLY A 111 -6.08 1.33 19.90
N LEU A 112 -5.44 2.40 19.44
CA LEU A 112 -5.21 3.60 20.23
C LEU A 112 -6.53 4.28 20.63
N LEU A 113 -7.45 4.48 19.69
CA LEU A 113 -8.72 5.17 19.96
C LEU A 113 -9.61 4.39 20.93
N LYS A 114 -9.57 3.06 20.95
CA LYS A 114 -10.28 2.23 21.94
C LYS A 114 -9.80 2.49 23.38
N ILE A 115 -8.49 2.69 23.55
CA ILE A 115 -7.89 2.99 24.85
C ILE A 115 -8.22 4.42 25.29
N LEU A 116 -8.12 5.38 24.35
CA LEU A 116 -8.35 6.79 24.65
C LEU A 116 -9.84 7.09 24.89
N TYR A 117 -10.71 6.48 24.10
CA TYR A 117 -12.15 6.71 24.12
C TYR A 117 -12.91 5.39 24.28
N PRO A 118 -13.03 4.85 25.50
CA PRO A 118 -13.75 3.59 25.73
C PRO A 118 -15.21 3.63 25.26
N SER A 119 -15.86 4.80 25.27
CA SER A 119 -17.23 5.00 24.75
C SER A 119 -17.33 5.06 23.22
N LEU A 120 -16.21 4.91 22.52
CA LEU A 120 -16.16 4.87 21.06
C LEU A 120 -16.36 3.44 20.53
N THR A 121 -16.39 2.40 21.38
CA THR A 121 -16.48 0.99 20.94
C THR A 121 -17.69 0.69 20.07
N ASP A 122 -18.87 1.23 20.37
CA ASP A 122 -20.08 0.94 19.58
C ASP A 122 -20.05 1.61 18.20
N GLU A 123 -19.52 2.84 18.14
CA GLU A 123 -19.37 3.60 16.89
C GLU A 123 -18.17 3.12 16.07
N LEU A 124 -17.11 2.62 16.70
CA LEU A 124 -16.01 1.92 16.03
C LEU A 124 -16.50 0.61 15.43
N VAL A 125 -17.35 -0.16 16.13
CA VAL A 125 -17.96 -1.36 15.54
C VAL A 125 -18.87 -0.96 14.37
N GLY A 126 -19.58 0.17 14.47
CA GLY A 126 -20.38 0.75 13.38
C GLY A 126 -19.55 1.29 12.20
N ALA A 127 -18.41 1.93 12.45
CA ALA A 127 -17.53 2.51 11.44
C ALA A 127 -16.64 1.44 10.79
N VAL A 128 -16.21 0.43 11.55
CA VAL A 128 -15.73 -0.85 11.02
C VAL A 128 -16.86 -1.44 10.19
N ARG A 129 -18.10 -1.53 10.66
CA ARG A 129 -19.20 -2.02 9.81
C ARG A 129 -19.49 -1.15 8.60
N LEU A 130 -19.32 0.17 8.60
CA LEU A 130 -19.57 1.06 7.46
C LEU A 130 -18.41 1.08 6.46
N SER A 131 -17.17 0.92 6.94
CA SER A 131 -16.03 0.58 6.09
C SER A 131 -16.15 -0.85 5.53
N PHE A 132 -17.00 -1.69 6.11
CA PHE A 132 -17.31 -3.07 5.69
C PHE A 132 -18.77 -3.27 5.20
N ALA A 133 -19.56 -2.21 4.99
CA ALA A 133 -20.96 -2.29 4.54
C ALA A 133 -21.15 -1.85 3.08
N GLY A 134 -20.07 -1.46 2.42
CA GLY A 134 -19.84 -1.96 1.07
C GLY A 134 -19.19 -3.33 1.20
N GLU A 135 -20.01 -4.38 1.12
CA GLU A 135 -19.68 -5.83 1.10
C GLU A 135 -19.66 -6.58 2.44
N VAL A 136 -20.81 -7.19 2.75
CA VAL A 136 -20.98 -8.24 3.77
C VAL A 136 -20.21 -9.50 3.36
N SER A 137 -19.22 -9.92 4.16
CA SER A 137 -19.29 -11.14 4.98
C SER A 137 -18.02 -11.27 5.83
N ALA A 138 -18.19 -11.65 7.10
CA ALA A 138 -17.12 -11.74 8.07
C ALA A 138 -16.46 -13.13 8.06
N SER A 139 -15.13 -13.17 7.95
CA SER A 139 -14.27 -14.10 8.69
C SER A 139 -12.87 -13.50 8.79
N GLU A 140 -12.23 -13.64 9.95
CA GLU A 140 -10.78 -13.52 10.24
C GLU A 140 -9.95 -12.66 9.28
N SER A 141 -9.37 -11.55 9.76
CA SER A 141 -8.34 -10.71 9.09
C SER A 141 -7.74 -11.38 7.84
N GLN A 142 -8.45 -11.29 6.72
CA GLN A 142 -8.15 -12.13 5.56
C GLN A 142 -7.01 -11.40 4.86
N ARG A 143 -5.78 -11.74 5.26
CA ARG A 143 -4.59 -11.36 4.51
C ARG A 143 -4.85 -11.83 3.08
N VAL A 144 -5.00 -10.87 2.16
CA VAL A 144 -5.15 -11.19 0.75
C VAL A 144 -3.95 -12.04 0.35
N THR A 145 -4.24 -13.29 0.08
CA THR A 145 -3.27 -14.32 -0.24
C THR A 145 -2.66 -14.03 -1.60
N HIS A 146 -1.49 -14.61 -1.83
CA HIS A 146 -0.82 -14.51 -3.12
C HIS A 146 -1.73 -15.00 -4.27
N SER A 147 -2.50 -16.07 -4.05
CA SER A 147 -3.47 -16.61 -5.00
C SER A 147 -4.63 -15.65 -5.29
N GLU A 148 -5.18 -14.97 -4.29
CA GLU A 148 -6.25 -13.99 -4.50
C GLU A 148 -5.79 -12.79 -5.33
N LEU A 149 -4.54 -12.35 -5.16
CA LEU A 149 -3.96 -11.29 -5.97
C LEU A 149 -3.69 -11.74 -7.42
N LEU A 150 -3.27 -12.99 -7.62
CA LEU A 150 -3.12 -13.57 -8.95
C LEU A 150 -4.47 -13.69 -9.66
N ALA A 151 -5.51 -14.17 -8.96
CA ALA A 151 -6.87 -14.25 -9.50
C ALA A 151 -7.43 -12.86 -9.87
N TRP A 152 -7.16 -11.84 -9.05
CA TRP A 152 -7.56 -10.47 -9.36
C TRP A 152 -6.90 -9.92 -10.65
N LEU A 153 -5.62 -10.25 -10.87
CA LEU A 153 -4.88 -9.89 -12.08
C LEU A 153 -5.36 -10.70 -13.30
N GLU A 154 -5.66 -11.98 -13.10
CA GLU A 154 -6.19 -12.86 -14.14
C GLU A 154 -7.54 -12.36 -14.69
N GLN A 155 -8.45 -11.95 -13.82
CA GLN A 155 -9.74 -11.34 -14.21
C GLN A 155 -9.59 -10.05 -15.02
N ARG A 156 -8.41 -9.43 -15.00
CA ARG A 156 -8.08 -8.20 -15.73
C ARG A 156 -7.23 -8.45 -16.97
N THR A 157 -6.98 -9.71 -17.32
CA THR A 157 -6.25 -10.08 -18.53
C THR A 157 -6.83 -9.36 -19.77
N GLY A 158 -5.95 -8.76 -20.56
CA GLY A 158 -6.28 -7.97 -21.75
C GLY A 158 -6.67 -6.52 -21.48
N GLN A 159 -7.04 -6.15 -20.24
CA GLN A 159 -7.46 -4.79 -19.90
C GLN A 159 -6.28 -3.82 -19.84
N VAL A 160 -6.56 -2.54 -20.10
CA VAL A 160 -5.63 -1.42 -19.89
C VAL A 160 -6.06 -0.69 -18.63
N LEU A 161 -5.16 -0.64 -17.65
CA LEU A 161 -5.39 -0.01 -16.36
C LEU A 161 -4.48 1.20 -16.18
N THR A 162 -4.99 2.26 -15.57
CA THR A 162 -4.15 3.37 -15.10
C THR A 162 -3.32 2.93 -13.89
N TRP A 163 -2.25 3.67 -13.60
CA TRP A 163 -1.48 3.46 -12.36
C TRP A 163 -2.36 3.56 -11.11
N GLU A 164 -3.31 4.50 -11.08
CA GLU A 164 -4.27 4.66 -9.99
C GLU A 164 -5.18 3.43 -9.84
N GLN A 165 -5.68 2.87 -10.95
CA GLN A 165 -6.49 1.65 -10.91
C GLN A 165 -5.70 0.43 -10.40
N LEU A 166 -4.40 0.33 -10.72
CA LEU A 166 -3.52 -0.70 -10.14
C LEU A 166 -3.29 -0.49 -8.64
N GLN A 167 -3.28 0.76 -8.17
CA GLN A 167 -3.16 1.08 -6.74
C GLN A 167 -4.43 0.73 -5.94
N ASN A 168 -5.57 0.59 -6.63
CA ASN A 168 -6.86 0.20 -6.05
C ASN A 168 -7.08 -1.32 -6.02
N ALA A 169 -6.06 -2.12 -6.32
CA ALA A 169 -6.13 -3.58 -6.16
C ALA A 169 -6.30 -3.98 -4.67
N PRO A 170 -6.79 -5.21 -4.37
CA PRO A 170 -7.01 -5.68 -2.99
C PRO A 170 -5.76 -5.63 -2.10
N SER A 171 -4.58 -5.67 -2.71
CA SER A 171 -3.30 -5.32 -2.09
C SER A 171 -2.36 -4.76 -3.15
N THR A 172 -1.14 -4.41 -2.77
CA THR A 172 -0.12 -3.96 -3.73
C THR A 172 0.13 -5.07 -4.75
N VAL A 173 -0.10 -4.79 -6.04
CA VAL A 173 0.18 -5.73 -7.14
C VAL A 173 1.39 -5.32 -7.96
N ALA A 174 1.82 -4.05 -7.91
CA ALA A 174 2.99 -3.52 -8.60
C ALA A 174 3.54 -2.28 -7.87
N ILE A 175 4.82 -1.93 -8.11
CA ILE A 175 5.44 -0.71 -7.57
C ILE A 175 6.17 0.09 -8.64
N SER A 176 6.16 1.41 -8.52
CA SER A 176 6.84 2.32 -9.47
C SER A 176 8.37 2.33 -9.32
N ALA A 177 8.94 1.70 -8.30
CA ALA A 177 10.39 1.64 -8.09
C ALA A 177 11.08 0.47 -8.81
N LYS A 178 10.38 -0.65 -9.03
CA LYS A 178 10.98 -1.88 -9.58
C LYS A 178 10.12 -2.52 -10.67
N GLY A 179 10.76 -3.24 -11.59
CA GLY A 179 10.09 -4.02 -12.62
C GLY A 179 9.50 -5.33 -12.07
N ILE A 180 10.11 -5.94 -11.06
CA ILE A 180 9.58 -7.14 -10.39
C ILE A 180 9.02 -6.73 -9.04
N TYR A 181 7.77 -7.12 -8.75
CA TYR A 181 7.18 -6.95 -7.44
C TYR A 181 7.06 -8.29 -6.70
N LYS A 182 7.70 -8.35 -5.54
CA LYS A 182 7.61 -9.46 -4.58
C LYS A 182 7.06 -8.91 -3.25
N PRO A 183 5.87 -9.35 -2.79
CA PRO A 183 5.36 -8.99 -1.47
C PRO A 183 6.32 -9.40 -0.34
N LYS A 184 6.38 -8.62 0.74
CA LYS A 184 7.29 -8.88 1.87
C LYS A 184 7.03 -10.23 2.54
N GLU A 185 5.77 -10.62 2.66
CA GLU A 185 5.32 -11.85 3.31
C GLU A 185 5.24 -13.05 2.36
N SER A 186 5.51 -12.85 1.06
CA SER A 186 5.52 -13.94 0.07
C SER A 186 6.94 -14.28 -0.33
N ASP A 187 7.21 -15.57 -0.49
CA ASP A 187 8.43 -16.05 -1.11
C ASP A 187 8.42 -15.94 -2.63
N TYR A 188 7.25 -15.70 -3.23
CA TYR A 188 7.02 -15.66 -4.67
C TYR A 188 6.90 -14.24 -5.20
N ALA A 189 7.43 -14.01 -6.40
CA ALA A 189 7.13 -12.79 -7.16
C ALA A 189 5.66 -12.80 -7.59
N LEU A 190 4.98 -11.67 -7.44
CA LEU A 190 3.56 -11.55 -7.79
C LEU A 190 3.36 -11.01 -9.20
N SER A 191 4.16 -10.02 -9.59
CA SER A 191 4.09 -9.44 -10.92
C SER A 191 5.44 -9.03 -11.48
N ILE A 192 5.51 -8.96 -12.80
CA ILE A 192 6.55 -8.27 -13.55
C ILE A 192 5.91 -7.14 -14.36
N SER A 193 6.63 -6.04 -14.49
CA SER A 193 6.21 -4.82 -15.16
C SER A 193 7.30 -4.38 -16.13
N GLN A 194 7.00 -4.49 -17.42
CA GLN A 194 7.79 -3.86 -18.47
C GLN A 194 7.51 -2.37 -18.50
N ARG A 195 8.56 -1.56 -18.58
CA ARG A 195 8.45 -0.10 -18.64
C ARG A 195 8.94 0.40 -19.98
N LEU A 196 8.34 1.49 -20.46
CA LEU A 196 8.76 2.13 -21.72
C LEU A 196 10.20 2.65 -21.66
N ASP A 197 10.67 3.04 -20.47
CA ASP A 197 12.02 3.57 -20.23
C ASP A 197 12.97 2.52 -19.63
N SER A 198 12.64 1.24 -19.80
CA SER A 198 13.50 0.16 -19.32
C SER A 198 14.84 0.21 -20.06
N PRO A 199 16.00 0.22 -19.36
CA PRO A 199 17.30 0.07 -20.00
C PRO A 199 17.50 -1.34 -20.58
N TYR A 200 16.60 -2.26 -20.24
CA TYR A 200 16.61 -3.63 -20.73
C TYR A 200 15.82 -3.73 -22.04
N SER A 201 16.40 -4.41 -23.03
CA SER A 201 15.75 -4.72 -24.31
C SER A 201 14.73 -5.86 -24.16
N ASP A 202 13.77 -5.65 -23.27
CA ASP A 202 12.64 -6.58 -23.08
C ASP A 202 11.86 -6.64 -24.40
N GLN A 203 11.74 -7.85 -24.96
CA GLN A 203 11.08 -8.06 -26.24
C GLN A 203 9.56 -8.03 -26.02
N MET A 204 8.82 -7.50 -27.00
CA MET A 204 7.36 -7.63 -26.99
C MET A 204 6.94 -9.10 -26.89
N PRO A 205 5.81 -9.41 -26.23
CA PRO A 205 5.28 -10.76 -26.19
C PRO A 205 5.07 -11.34 -27.59
N VAL A 206 5.51 -12.58 -27.79
CA VAL A 206 5.32 -13.32 -29.02
C VAL A 206 4.11 -14.23 -28.85
N TYR A 207 3.00 -13.86 -29.48
CA TYR A 207 1.76 -14.63 -29.47
C TYR A 207 1.83 -15.80 -30.45
N GLN A 208 1.20 -16.90 -30.09
CA GLN A 208 1.01 -18.08 -30.93
C GLN A 208 -0.44 -18.15 -31.43
N GLU A 209 -0.68 -18.93 -32.48
CA GLU A 209 -2.02 -19.08 -33.10
C GLU A 209 -3.09 -19.59 -32.13
N ASN A 210 -2.70 -20.38 -31.12
CA ASN A 210 -3.59 -20.89 -30.09
C ASN A 210 -3.90 -19.87 -28.97
N GLY A 211 -3.43 -18.63 -29.07
CA GLY A 211 -3.62 -17.59 -28.06
C GLY A 211 -2.64 -17.64 -26.88
N SER A 212 -1.75 -18.64 -26.83
CA SER A 212 -0.62 -18.63 -25.90
C SER A 212 0.38 -17.54 -26.27
N TRP A 213 1.19 -17.11 -25.32
CA TRP A 213 2.26 -16.15 -25.59
C TRP A 213 3.53 -16.47 -24.82
N HIS A 214 4.65 -16.11 -25.42
CA HIS A 214 5.96 -16.14 -24.79
C HIS A 214 6.47 -14.73 -24.57
N TYR A 215 7.06 -14.49 -23.41
CA TYR A 215 7.60 -13.19 -23.06
C TYR A 215 8.99 -13.35 -22.48
N THR A 216 9.96 -12.62 -23.03
CA THR A 216 11.33 -12.63 -22.56
C THR A 216 11.58 -11.38 -21.73
N TYR A 217 11.88 -11.59 -20.45
CA TYR A 217 12.06 -10.52 -19.47
C TYR A 217 13.47 -10.54 -18.88
N ALA A 218 14.13 -9.39 -18.81
CA ALA A 218 15.42 -9.26 -18.15
C ALA A 218 15.27 -9.31 -16.62
N GLN A 219 16.21 -9.97 -15.95
CA GLN A 219 16.26 -9.94 -14.49
C GLN A 219 16.63 -8.54 -13.96
N GLU A 220 16.34 -8.27 -12.69
CA GLU A 220 16.83 -7.06 -12.03
C GLU A 220 18.36 -7.11 -11.89
N GLU A 221 19.09 -6.10 -12.36
CA GLU A 221 20.54 -6.03 -12.15
C GLU A 221 20.88 -5.16 -10.93
N SER A 222 21.98 -5.48 -10.26
CA SER A 222 22.53 -4.66 -9.18
C SER A 222 23.84 -4.02 -9.63
N PRO A 223 23.98 -2.68 -9.58
CA PRO A 223 25.25 -2.01 -9.85
C PRO A 223 26.36 -2.33 -8.83
N ARG A 224 26.02 -2.93 -7.67
CA ARG A 224 26.91 -3.09 -6.52
C ARG A 224 27.03 -4.53 -6.02
N GLY A 225 26.54 -5.53 -6.76
CA GLY A 225 26.59 -6.92 -6.31
C GLY A 225 25.99 -7.93 -7.28
N SER A 226 25.86 -9.18 -6.82
CA SER A 226 25.30 -10.27 -7.62
C SER A 226 23.78 -10.12 -7.78
N SER A 227 23.31 -9.98 -9.02
CA SER A 227 21.88 -9.88 -9.36
C SER A 227 21.06 -11.06 -8.85
N THR A 228 21.65 -12.27 -8.78
CA THR A 228 20.98 -13.48 -8.29
C THR A 228 20.67 -13.44 -6.79
N LYS A 229 21.29 -12.52 -6.03
CA LYS A 229 21.03 -12.31 -4.60
C LYS A 229 19.92 -11.29 -4.32
N LEU A 230 19.37 -10.64 -5.36
CA LEU A 230 18.27 -9.71 -5.17
C LEU A 230 16.99 -10.48 -4.82
N PHE A 231 16.31 -10.05 -3.76
CA PHE A 231 15.10 -10.71 -3.25
C PHE A 231 13.99 -10.84 -4.30
N THR A 232 13.91 -9.89 -5.25
CA THR A 232 12.97 -9.90 -6.38
C THR A 232 13.28 -11.01 -7.38
N ASN A 233 14.55 -11.16 -7.78
CA ASN A 233 15.00 -12.24 -8.65
C ASN A 233 14.86 -13.61 -7.98
N GLN A 234 15.14 -13.69 -6.67
CA GLN A 234 14.92 -14.91 -5.89
C GLN A 234 13.45 -15.32 -5.86
N GLY A 235 12.53 -14.36 -5.71
CA GLY A 235 11.10 -14.68 -5.74
C GLY A 235 10.64 -15.18 -7.09
N LEU A 236 11.15 -14.60 -8.18
CA LEU A 236 10.82 -15.04 -9.53
C LEU A 236 11.46 -16.40 -9.88
N TYR A 237 12.64 -16.68 -9.33
CA TYR A 237 13.25 -18.01 -9.39
C TYR A 237 12.41 -19.05 -8.63
N ARG A 238 11.91 -18.74 -7.43
CA ARG A 238 11.00 -19.63 -6.69
C ARG A 238 9.69 -19.87 -7.45
N CYS A 239 9.13 -18.87 -8.13
CA CYS A 239 7.98 -19.07 -9.03
C CYS A 239 8.26 -20.12 -10.11
N LYS A 240 9.47 -20.13 -10.67
CA LYS A 240 9.87 -21.16 -11.63
C LYS A 240 9.94 -22.54 -11.00
N GLU A 241 10.68 -22.68 -9.89
CA GLU A 241 10.94 -23.99 -9.27
C GLU A 241 9.64 -24.64 -8.79
N ASP A 242 8.75 -23.85 -8.19
CA ASP A 242 7.50 -24.35 -7.60
C ASP A 242 6.31 -24.28 -8.56
N GLY A 243 6.51 -23.81 -9.80
CA GLY A 243 5.48 -23.70 -10.83
C GLY A 243 4.39 -22.66 -10.54
N VAL A 244 4.64 -21.72 -9.61
CA VAL A 244 3.73 -20.63 -9.25
C VAL A 244 3.72 -19.58 -10.37
N PRO A 245 2.56 -19.18 -10.90
CA PRO A 245 2.48 -18.20 -11.98
C PRO A 245 2.78 -16.78 -11.47
N VAL A 246 3.13 -15.91 -12.41
CA VAL A 246 3.37 -14.47 -12.18
C VAL A 246 2.54 -13.66 -13.17
N ALA A 247 1.99 -12.53 -12.74
CA ALA A 247 1.28 -11.62 -13.63
C ALA A 247 2.24 -10.77 -14.45
N VAL A 248 1.91 -10.53 -15.73
CA VAL A 248 2.73 -9.71 -16.63
C VAL A 248 2.01 -8.43 -16.99
N LEU A 249 2.65 -7.30 -16.69
CA LEU A 249 2.17 -5.96 -16.96
C LEU A 249 3.10 -5.28 -17.98
N VAL A 250 2.52 -4.64 -19.01
CA VAL A 250 3.29 -3.88 -20.00
C VAL A 250 2.83 -2.44 -20.01
N GLN A 251 3.73 -1.52 -19.67
CA GLN A 251 3.43 -0.10 -19.70
C GLN A 251 3.17 0.37 -21.14
N LEU A 252 2.02 1.00 -21.38
CA LEU A 252 1.65 1.55 -22.70
C LEU A 252 1.90 3.05 -22.80
N THR A 253 1.76 3.77 -21.69
CA THR A 253 1.94 5.24 -21.62
C THR A 253 2.69 5.65 -20.36
N LYS A 254 3.37 6.79 -20.42
CA LYS A 254 4.10 7.41 -19.31
C LYS A 254 3.78 8.89 -19.22
N LYS A 255 4.23 9.55 -18.15
CA LYS A 255 4.12 11.02 -18.02
C LYS A 255 4.78 11.70 -19.24
N PRO A 256 4.19 12.79 -19.78
CA PRO A 256 3.11 13.61 -19.18
C PRO A 256 1.69 13.05 -19.36
N GLN A 257 1.48 12.01 -20.18
CA GLN A 257 0.19 11.33 -20.29
C GLN A 257 -0.13 10.53 -19.03
N VAL A 258 -1.42 10.20 -18.83
CA VAL A 258 -1.83 9.27 -17.78
C VAL A 258 -1.08 7.96 -17.99
N THR A 259 -0.37 7.50 -16.95
CA THR A 259 0.44 6.28 -17.03
C THR A 259 -0.48 5.07 -17.00
N THR A 260 -0.41 4.24 -18.05
CA THR A 260 -1.25 3.06 -18.21
C THR A 260 -0.43 1.80 -18.45
N TYR A 261 -1.00 0.67 -18.08
CA TYR A 261 -0.43 -0.66 -18.20
C TYR A 261 -1.47 -1.60 -18.80
N ARG A 262 -1.07 -2.39 -19.79
CA ARG A 262 -1.83 -3.55 -20.23
C ARG A 262 -1.52 -4.72 -19.31
N VAL A 263 -2.55 -5.37 -18.77
CA VAL A 263 -2.41 -6.64 -18.08
C VAL A 263 -2.41 -7.74 -19.14
N LEU A 264 -1.28 -8.40 -19.37
CA LEU A 264 -1.21 -9.49 -20.36
C LEU A 264 -1.82 -10.79 -19.84
N GLY A 265 -1.92 -10.94 -18.52
CA GLY A 265 -2.41 -12.13 -17.85
C GLY A 265 -1.31 -12.82 -17.03
N LEU A 266 -1.61 -14.05 -16.60
CA LEU A 266 -0.69 -14.87 -15.83
C LEU A 266 0.21 -15.72 -16.74
N ALA A 267 1.47 -15.87 -16.36
CA ALA A 267 2.40 -16.76 -17.03
C ALA A 267 3.25 -17.54 -16.04
N LYS A 268 3.67 -18.74 -16.46
CA LYS A 268 4.69 -19.51 -15.74
C LYS A 268 6.07 -19.12 -16.24
N VAL A 269 7.02 -19.06 -15.32
CA VAL A 269 8.44 -18.94 -15.68
C VAL A 269 8.93 -20.31 -16.12
N ILE A 270 9.32 -20.47 -17.39
CA ILE A 270 9.65 -21.78 -17.96
C ILE A 270 11.16 -22.01 -18.11
N SER A 271 11.96 -20.96 -18.29
CA SER A 271 13.41 -21.09 -18.40
C SER A 271 14.15 -19.81 -18.03
N TRP A 272 15.42 -19.98 -17.66
CA TRP A 272 16.41 -18.91 -17.56
C TRP A 272 17.42 -19.09 -18.70
N GLU A 273 17.60 -18.07 -19.51
CA GLU A 273 18.51 -18.09 -20.65
C GLU A 273 19.73 -17.19 -20.40
N LYS A 274 20.85 -17.56 -21.05
CA LYS A 274 22.13 -16.82 -21.09
C LYS A 274 22.66 -16.42 -19.71
N GLY A 275 23.21 -17.40 -18.97
CA GLY A 275 23.96 -17.14 -17.73
C GLY A 275 23.15 -16.36 -16.69
N TRP A 276 21.86 -16.70 -16.57
CA TRP A 276 20.90 -16.07 -15.66
C TRP A 276 20.47 -14.65 -15.99
N ARG A 277 20.67 -14.13 -17.22
CA ARG A 277 20.33 -12.72 -17.51
C ARG A 277 18.89 -12.48 -17.98
N ARG A 278 18.29 -13.46 -18.65
CA ARG A 278 16.93 -13.36 -19.20
C ARG A 278 16.08 -14.54 -18.78
N GLN A 279 14.79 -14.30 -18.70
CA GLN A 279 13.79 -15.26 -18.27
C GLN A 279 12.74 -15.38 -19.35
N LYS A 280 12.38 -16.62 -19.68
CA LYS A 280 11.29 -16.89 -20.61
C LYS A 280 10.06 -17.25 -19.80
N LEU A 281 9.01 -16.48 -20.00
CA LEU A 281 7.69 -16.72 -19.47
C LEU A 281 6.80 -17.28 -20.57
N SER A 282 5.89 -18.17 -20.20
CA SER A 282 4.89 -18.72 -21.10
C SER A 282 3.52 -18.69 -20.41
N ALA A 283 2.54 -18.11 -21.10
CA ALA A 283 1.15 -18.29 -20.75
C ALA A 283 0.55 -19.31 -21.70
N THR A 284 0.05 -20.42 -21.15
CA THR A 284 -0.81 -21.34 -21.89
C THR A 284 -2.25 -20.89 -21.72
N PRO A 285 -3.09 -20.87 -22.78
CA PRO A 285 -4.52 -20.73 -22.59
C PRO A 285 -4.99 -21.86 -21.66
N ASP A 286 -5.63 -21.52 -20.56
CA ASP A 286 -6.24 -22.52 -19.70
C ASP A 286 -7.30 -23.29 -20.52
N LEU A 287 -7.38 -24.61 -20.31
CA LEU A 287 -8.30 -25.51 -21.00
C LEU A 287 -9.78 -25.25 -20.64
N SER A 288 -10.07 -24.17 -19.90
CA SER A 288 -11.41 -23.66 -19.57
C SER A 288 -12.06 -22.83 -20.69
N GLY A 289 -11.45 -22.72 -21.87
CA GLY A 289 -12.18 -22.40 -23.11
C GLY A 289 -12.65 -20.95 -23.26
N THR A 290 -12.12 -19.99 -22.50
CA THR A 290 -12.42 -18.57 -22.74
C THR A 290 -11.28 -17.91 -23.51
N VAL A 291 -11.29 -18.09 -24.83
CA VAL A 291 -10.48 -17.29 -25.75
C VAL A 291 -11.14 -15.91 -25.85
N LEU A 292 -10.60 -14.91 -25.16
CA LEU A 292 -10.98 -13.52 -25.46
C LEU A 292 -10.26 -13.10 -26.75
N PRO A 293 -10.98 -12.63 -27.78
CA PRO A 293 -10.39 -12.26 -29.06
C PRO A 293 -9.40 -11.11 -28.88
N LEU A 294 -8.21 -11.27 -29.48
CA LEU A 294 -7.22 -10.21 -29.64
C LEU A 294 -7.89 -8.99 -30.28
N CYS A 295 -8.11 -7.94 -29.50
CA CYS A 295 -8.39 -6.62 -30.05
C CYS A 295 -7.07 -6.09 -30.63
N LEU A 296 -6.98 -6.14 -31.97
CA LEU A 296 -5.91 -5.62 -32.80
C LEU A 296 -5.47 -4.24 -32.30
N ILE A 297 -4.18 -4.10 -32.00
CA ILE A 297 -3.56 -2.79 -31.83
C ILE A 297 -3.53 -2.15 -33.23
N PRO A 298 -4.17 -1.00 -33.48
CA PRO A 298 -3.91 -0.27 -34.71
C PRO A 298 -2.48 0.24 -34.64
N ASN A 299 -1.62 -0.24 -35.54
CA ASN A 299 -0.34 0.39 -35.83
C ASN A 299 -0.63 1.82 -36.29
N SER A 300 -0.29 2.80 -35.46
CA SER A 300 -0.17 4.18 -35.94
C SER A 300 1.10 4.26 -36.79
N ALA A 301 0.89 4.58 -38.07
CA ALA A 301 1.91 4.99 -39.01
C ALA A 301 2.57 6.33 -38.59
#